data_AF-A0AAD3RCR2-F1
#
_entry.id   AF-A0AAD3RCR2-F1
#
_cell.length_a   1.000
_cell.length_b   1.000
_cell.length_c   1.000
_cell.angle_alpha   90.00
_cell.angle_beta   90.00
_cell.angle_gamma   90.00
#
_symmetry.space_group_name_H-M   'P 1'
#
loop_
_entity.id
_entity.type
_entity.pdbx_description
1 polymer ?
#
loop_
_entity_poly.entity_id
_entity_poly.type
_entity_poly.pdbx_seq_one_letter_code
_entity_poly.pdbx_strand_id
1 'polypeptide(L)'
;MHLETVKDEDEVQKIYEGELSFLESCLKVNPKSYGSWHHRGWVSARLPRPDWARELSLCDRCLSLDDRNFHCWDYRRMVVKMSGVPVDQELAFTDRLIGSNFSNYSSWHYRSTLLPLLHPESPEPPSPCHKSPQTSPPPSPQTHSHRVCEEQLLKEYELVQNAFFTDPNDQSAWFYYRWLLGRAEREEMISCVYVSRDEERVAVAFSRPVNAQSVGLLLVLDGQPQRVEWRSVHPRFKHSPVW
;
A
#
# COMPACT_ATOMS: atom_id res chain seq x y z
N MET A 1 -12.66 28.30 -9.87
CA MET A 1 -14.05 28.08 -10.29
C MET A 1 -14.67 29.24 -11.08
N HIS A 2 -14.61 30.52 -10.66
CA HIS A 2 -15.05 31.63 -11.55
C HIS A 2 -13.93 32.14 -12.48
N LEU A 3 -12.67 32.03 -12.09
CA LEU A 3 -11.53 32.48 -12.90
C LEU A 3 -11.31 31.61 -14.15
N GLU A 4 -11.40 30.29 -14.01
CA GLU A 4 -11.21 29.31 -15.10
C GLU A 4 -12.32 29.38 -16.16
N THR A 5 -13.46 29.98 -15.83
CA THR A 5 -14.61 30.11 -16.75
C THR A 5 -14.69 31.47 -17.44
N VAL A 6 -13.89 32.44 -17.02
CA VAL A 6 -14.00 33.85 -17.45
C VAL A 6 -12.70 34.37 -18.07
N LYS A 7 -11.55 33.81 -17.71
CA LYS A 7 -10.24 34.23 -18.20
C LYS A 7 -9.71 33.28 -19.26
N ASP A 8 -8.90 33.82 -20.16
CA ASP A 8 -8.15 33.03 -21.14
C ASP A 8 -7.11 32.12 -20.45
N GLU A 9 -6.78 31.00 -21.09
CA GLU A 9 -5.86 29.99 -20.53
C GLU A 9 -4.48 30.56 -20.19
N ASP A 10 -3.96 31.52 -20.96
CA ASP A 10 -2.67 32.14 -20.70
C ASP A 10 -2.70 33.01 -19.42
N GLU A 11 -3.81 33.69 -19.15
CA GLU A 11 -4.00 34.45 -17.92
C GLU A 11 -4.11 33.53 -16.70
N VAL A 12 -4.86 32.43 -16.84
CA VAL A 12 -5.01 31.42 -15.78
C VAL A 12 -3.66 30.78 -15.47
N GLN A 13 -2.89 30.41 -16.51
CA GLN A 13 -1.54 29.87 -16.38
C GLN A 13 -0.65 30.81 -15.55
N LYS A 14 -0.59 32.09 -15.92
CA LYS A 14 0.26 33.08 -15.25
C LYS A 14 -0.11 33.28 -13.77
N ILE A 15 -1.41 33.28 -13.46
CA ILE A 15 -1.88 33.41 -12.06
C ILE A 15 -1.42 32.21 -11.24
N TYR A 16 -1.60 30.99 -11.76
CA TYR A 16 -1.21 29.78 -11.05
C TYR A 16 0.31 29.61 -10.94
N GLU A 17 1.10 30.01 -11.94
CA GLU A 17 2.56 30.05 -11.83
C GLU A 17 3.04 31.05 -10.76
N GLY A 18 2.38 32.20 -10.66
CA GLY A 18 2.59 33.17 -9.58
C GLY A 18 2.28 32.56 -8.21
N GLU A 19 1.15 31.86 -8.11
CA GLU A 19 0.72 31.19 -6.88
C GLU A 19 1.68 30.06 -6.47
N LEU A 20 2.19 29.27 -7.41
CA LEU A 20 3.23 28.27 -7.14
C LEU A 20 4.52 28.89 -6.61
N SER A 21 4.89 30.07 -7.10
CA SER A 21 6.09 30.78 -6.65
C SER A 21 5.92 31.38 -5.24
N PHE A 22 4.73 31.89 -4.93
CA PHE A 22 4.34 32.29 -3.58
C PHE A 22 4.37 31.10 -2.61
N LEU A 23 3.76 29.98 -2.99
CA LEU A 23 3.73 28.76 -2.18
C LEU A 23 5.12 28.17 -1.93
N GLU A 24 6.03 28.23 -2.90
CA GLU A 24 7.43 27.83 -2.68
C GLU A 24 8.09 28.70 -1.59
N SER A 25 7.77 30.00 -1.56
CA SER A 25 8.25 30.90 -0.50
C SER A 25 7.64 30.56 0.87
N CYS A 26 6.36 30.20 0.92
CA CYS A 26 5.72 29.72 2.15
C CYS A 26 6.37 28.42 2.66
N LEU A 27 6.67 27.48 1.77
CA LEU A 27 7.29 26.20 2.13
C LEU A 27 8.75 26.38 2.61
N LYS A 28 9.46 27.42 2.15
CA LYS A 28 10.76 27.79 2.73
C LYS A 28 10.66 28.27 4.17
N VAL A 29 9.54 28.88 4.56
CA VAL A 29 9.28 29.31 5.95
C VAL A 29 8.81 28.14 6.81
N ASN A 30 7.88 27.33 6.31
CA ASN A 30 7.40 26.13 6.99
C ASN A 30 7.25 24.94 6.01
N PRO A 31 8.27 24.07 5.92
CA PRO A 31 8.27 22.96 4.97
C PRO A 31 7.29 21.84 5.35
N LYS A 32 6.68 21.90 6.54
CA LYS A 32 5.69 20.93 7.06
C LYS A 32 4.29 21.52 7.13
N SER A 33 4.04 22.63 6.42
CA SER A 33 2.73 23.25 6.33
C SER A 33 1.78 22.39 5.48
N TYR A 34 0.83 21.72 6.13
CA TYR A 34 -0.19 20.94 5.44
C TYR A 34 -0.99 21.79 4.44
N GLY A 35 -1.41 23.00 4.85
CA GLY A 35 -2.16 23.91 4.01
C GLY A 35 -1.39 24.33 2.75
N SER A 36 -0.09 24.60 2.87
CA SER A 36 0.74 24.99 1.73
C SER A 36 0.91 23.86 0.73
N TRP A 37 1.20 22.63 1.20
CA TRP A 37 1.30 21.47 0.32
C TRP A 37 -0.02 21.12 -0.35
N HIS A 38 -1.12 21.13 0.41
CA HIS A 38 -2.45 20.86 -0.13
C HIS A 38 -2.84 21.89 -1.19
N HIS A 39 -2.65 23.19 -0.92
CA HIS A 39 -2.94 24.25 -1.89
C HIS A 39 -2.05 24.13 -3.13
N ARG A 40 -0.77 23.80 -2.95
CA ARG A 40 0.14 23.53 -4.08
C ARG A 40 -0.37 22.41 -4.98
N GLY A 41 -0.83 21.30 -4.39
CA GLY A 41 -1.44 20.19 -5.15
C GLY A 41 -2.70 20.62 -5.89
N TRP A 42 -3.55 21.42 -5.24
CA TRP A 42 -4.75 21.98 -5.84
C TRP A 42 -4.46 22.89 -7.04
N VAL A 43 -3.42 23.73 -6.95
CA VAL A 43 -2.96 24.62 -8.03
C VAL A 43 -2.37 23.80 -9.17
N SER A 44 -1.48 22.86 -8.85
CA SER A 44 -0.76 22.05 -9.84
C SER A 44 -1.72 21.22 -10.70
N ALA A 45 -2.77 20.66 -10.10
CA ALA A 45 -3.78 19.88 -10.81
C ALA A 45 -4.73 20.71 -11.70
N ARG A 46 -4.70 22.06 -11.59
CA ARG A 46 -5.54 22.99 -12.34
C ARG A 46 -4.80 23.86 -13.33
N LEU A 47 -3.47 23.80 -13.33
CA LEU A 47 -2.66 24.46 -14.36
C LEU A 47 -3.05 23.93 -15.74
N PRO A 48 -3.37 24.80 -16.72
CA PRO A 48 -3.60 24.38 -18.10
C PRO A 48 -2.38 23.63 -18.67
N ARG A 49 -1.17 24.12 -18.39
CA ARG A 49 0.11 23.52 -18.82
C ARG A 49 1.03 23.34 -17.61
N PRO A 50 0.89 22.25 -16.84
CA PRO A 50 1.72 22.01 -15.67
C PRO A 50 3.16 21.62 -16.06
N ASP A 51 4.14 22.24 -15.41
CA ASP A 51 5.55 21.86 -15.51
C ASP A 51 5.90 20.84 -14.43
N TRP A 52 5.67 19.57 -14.72
CA TRP A 52 5.94 18.49 -13.78
C TRP A 52 7.42 18.29 -13.48
N ALA A 53 8.32 18.64 -14.41
CA ALA A 53 9.76 18.54 -14.20
C ALA A 53 10.21 19.54 -13.12
N ARG A 54 9.66 20.76 -13.14
CA ARG A 54 9.87 21.75 -12.07
C ARG A 54 9.37 21.25 -10.71
N GLU A 55 8.20 20.61 -10.66
CA GLU A 55 7.65 20.11 -9.39
C GLU A 55 8.42 18.92 -8.82
N LEU A 56 8.93 18.03 -9.68
CA LEU A 56 9.85 16.96 -9.25
C LEU A 56 11.18 17.53 -8.74
N SER A 57 11.74 18.54 -9.43
CA SER A 57 12.95 19.24 -8.99
C SER A 57 12.75 19.97 -7.65
N LEU A 58 11.57 20.54 -7.39
CA LEU A 58 11.23 21.05 -6.07
C LEU A 58 11.23 19.93 -5.03
N CYS A 59 10.62 18.78 -5.33
CA CYS A 59 10.62 17.64 -4.42
C CYS A 59 12.04 17.17 -4.09
N ASP A 60 12.91 17.06 -5.10
CA ASP A 60 14.32 16.68 -4.92
C ASP A 60 15.04 17.66 -3.99
N ARG A 61 14.86 18.96 -4.19
CA ARG A 61 15.43 20.00 -3.30
C ARG A 61 14.87 19.89 -1.87
N CYS A 62 13.56 19.76 -1.71
CA CYS A 62 12.94 19.64 -0.38
C CYS A 62 13.41 18.37 0.36
N LEU A 63 13.51 17.24 -0.34
CA LEU A 63 13.97 15.97 0.24
C LEU A 63 15.48 15.94 0.48
N SER A 64 16.28 16.73 -0.24
CA SER A 64 17.70 16.92 0.11
C SER A 64 17.90 17.70 1.43
N LEU A 65 16.91 18.49 1.85
CA LEU A 65 16.95 19.27 3.09
C LEU A 65 16.34 18.52 4.28
N ASP A 66 15.22 17.83 4.06
CA ASP A 66 14.58 16.94 5.04
C ASP A 66 14.03 15.73 4.30
N ASP A 67 14.84 14.68 4.25
CA ASP A 67 14.57 13.44 3.53
C ASP A 67 13.47 12.59 4.19
N ARG A 68 13.06 12.99 5.40
CA ARG A 68 11.93 12.44 6.18
C ARG A 68 10.67 13.30 6.08
N ASN A 69 10.65 14.37 5.27
CA ASN A 69 9.47 15.21 5.10
C ASN A 69 8.36 14.46 4.35
N PHE A 70 7.46 13.83 5.10
CA PHE A 70 6.37 13.02 4.54
C PHE A 70 5.41 13.82 3.64
N HIS A 71 5.23 15.12 3.89
CA HIS A 71 4.40 15.97 3.04
C HIS A 71 4.99 16.12 1.64
N CYS A 72 6.32 16.25 1.56
CA CYS A 72 7.02 16.30 0.28
C CYS A 72 6.96 14.94 -0.44
N TRP A 73 7.05 13.84 0.30
CA TRP A 73 6.86 12.49 -0.24
C TRP A 73 5.44 12.27 -0.79
N ASP A 74 4.40 12.71 -0.07
CA ASP A 74 3.01 12.68 -0.53
C ASP A 74 2.82 13.52 -1.80
N TYR A 75 3.36 14.74 -1.80
CA TYR A 75 3.29 15.61 -2.96
C TYR A 75 4.03 15.02 -4.17
N ARG A 76 5.23 14.44 -3.98
CA ARG A 76 5.97 13.75 -5.04
C ARG A 76 5.14 12.62 -5.65
N ARG A 77 4.52 11.76 -4.83
CA ARG A 77 3.65 10.67 -5.32
C ARG A 77 2.49 11.19 -6.17
N MET A 78 1.89 12.31 -5.77
CA MET A 78 0.86 12.96 -6.57
C MET A 78 1.41 13.48 -7.90
N VAL A 79 2.55 14.17 -7.89
CA VAL A 79 3.21 14.67 -9.11
C VAL A 79 3.58 13.53 -10.07
N VAL A 80 4.17 12.44 -9.57
CA VAL A 80 4.49 11.23 -10.36
C VAL A 80 3.24 10.66 -11.01
N LYS A 81 2.15 10.51 -10.24
CA LYS A 81 0.87 10.02 -10.75
C LYS A 81 0.29 10.91 -11.86
N MET A 82 0.36 12.24 -11.69
CA MET A 82 -0.19 13.20 -12.65
C MET A 82 0.68 13.37 -13.90
N SER A 83 2.00 13.22 -13.77
CA SER A 83 2.96 13.38 -14.86
C SER A 83 3.17 12.12 -15.70
N GLY A 84 2.78 10.95 -15.18
CA GLY A 84 3.01 9.68 -15.84
C GLY A 84 4.48 9.25 -15.82
N VAL A 85 5.26 9.74 -14.85
CA VAL A 85 6.65 9.28 -14.65
C VAL A 85 6.66 7.76 -14.50
N PRO A 86 7.48 7.05 -15.28
CA PRO A 86 7.62 5.59 -15.18
C PRO A 86 8.06 5.14 -13.78
N VAL A 87 7.50 4.01 -13.33
CA VAL A 87 7.72 3.48 -11.97
C VAL A 87 9.20 3.13 -11.74
N ASP A 88 9.92 2.70 -12.78
CA ASP A 88 11.36 2.40 -12.74
C ASP A 88 12.22 3.64 -12.45
N GLN A 89 11.81 4.82 -12.92
CA GLN A 89 12.50 6.08 -12.57
C GLN A 89 12.32 6.43 -11.09
N GLU A 90 11.15 6.15 -10.52
CA GLU A 90 10.93 6.35 -9.08
C GLU A 90 11.64 5.30 -8.23
N LEU A 91 11.78 4.06 -8.73
CA LEU A 91 12.62 3.06 -8.09
C LEU A 91 14.09 3.52 -8.05
N ALA A 92 14.60 4.01 -9.18
CA ALA A 92 15.95 4.60 -9.26
C ALA A 92 16.12 5.84 -8.36
N PHE A 93 15.06 6.63 -8.15
CA PHE A 93 15.07 7.71 -7.18
C PHE A 93 15.26 7.17 -5.74
N THR A 94 14.59 6.08 -5.37
CA THR A 94 14.82 5.44 -4.06
C THR A 94 16.24 4.89 -3.92
N ASP A 95 16.83 4.34 -4.98
CA ASP A 95 18.22 3.86 -4.97
C ASP A 95 19.19 4.99 -4.61
N ARG A 96 19.02 6.16 -5.22
CA ARG A 96 19.85 7.34 -4.93
C ARG A 96 19.72 7.80 -3.48
N LEU A 97 18.50 7.84 -2.95
CA LEU A 97 18.26 8.29 -1.59
C LEU A 97 18.82 7.30 -0.56
N ILE A 98 18.58 6.00 -0.75
CA ILE A 98 19.14 4.94 0.12
C ILE A 98 20.67 4.97 0.07
N GLY A 99 21.26 5.13 -1.13
CA GLY A 99 22.71 5.25 -1.29
C GLY A 99 23.31 6.46 -0.59
N SER A 100 22.55 7.55 -0.42
CA SER A 100 22.97 8.73 0.33
C SER A 100 22.70 8.65 1.83
N ASN A 101 21.59 8.02 2.23
CA ASN A 101 21.15 7.86 3.60
C ASN A 101 20.31 6.58 3.74
N PHE A 102 20.94 5.49 4.14
CA PHE A 102 20.27 4.21 4.35
C PHE A 102 19.31 4.22 5.56
N SER A 103 19.35 5.25 6.41
CA SER A 103 18.36 5.47 7.49
C SER A 103 17.06 6.13 7.03
N ASN A 104 16.93 6.42 5.74
CA ASN A 104 15.72 7.01 5.21
C ASN A 104 14.58 5.97 5.10
N TYR A 105 13.81 5.83 6.18
CA TYR A 105 12.62 4.99 6.22
C TYR A 105 11.63 5.28 5.09
N SER A 106 11.44 6.55 4.71
CA SER A 106 10.51 6.93 3.66
C SER A 106 10.91 6.36 2.30
N SER A 107 12.21 6.28 2.01
CA SER A 107 12.73 5.68 0.77
C SER A 107 12.48 4.17 0.74
N TRP A 108 12.77 3.45 1.83
CA TRP A 108 12.46 2.02 1.95
C TRP A 108 10.97 1.73 1.82
N HIS A 109 10.14 2.52 2.50
CA HIS A 109 8.69 2.38 2.41
C HIS A 109 8.20 2.65 0.99
N TYR A 110 8.67 3.70 0.33
CA TYR A 110 8.24 3.99 -1.02
C TYR A 110 8.68 2.89 -1.98
N ARG A 111 9.92 2.40 -1.85
CA ARG A 111 10.43 1.25 -2.59
C ARG A 111 9.54 0.01 -2.45
N SER A 112 9.04 -0.28 -1.24
CA SER A 112 8.15 -1.42 -1.00
C SER A 112 6.79 -1.31 -1.71
N THR A 113 6.35 -0.09 -2.03
CA THR A 113 5.13 0.15 -2.83
C THR A 113 5.38 0.08 -4.33
N LEU A 114 6.60 0.33 -4.80
CA LEU A 114 6.97 0.37 -6.22
C LEU A 114 7.32 -1.03 -6.76
N LEU A 115 8.00 -1.85 -5.97
CA LEU A 115 8.48 -3.17 -6.40
C LEU A 115 7.36 -4.10 -6.92
N PRO A 116 6.21 -4.25 -6.25
CA PRO A 116 5.13 -5.11 -6.77
C PRO A 116 4.53 -4.62 -8.10
N LEU A 117 4.69 -3.33 -8.43
CA LEU A 117 4.19 -2.76 -9.68
C LEU A 117 5.11 -3.07 -10.87
N LEU A 118 6.42 -3.20 -10.63
CA LEU A 118 7.43 -3.49 -11.66
C LEU A 118 7.74 -4.98 -11.81
N HIS A 119 7.70 -5.70 -10.70
CA HIS A 119 8.15 -7.09 -10.60
C HIS A 119 7.09 -7.96 -9.92
N PRO A 120 5.85 -8.02 -10.44
CA PRO A 120 4.82 -8.85 -9.84
C PRO A 120 5.23 -10.33 -9.88
N GLU A 121 4.93 -11.07 -8.82
CA GLU A 121 5.02 -12.53 -8.83
C GLU A 121 4.08 -13.08 -9.92
N SER A 122 4.62 -13.94 -10.79
CA SER A 122 3.78 -14.66 -11.76
C SER A 122 2.91 -15.67 -10.99
N PRO A 123 1.62 -15.83 -11.30
CA PRO A 123 0.82 -16.88 -10.66
C PRO A 123 1.52 -18.23 -10.89
N GLU A 124 1.90 -18.91 -9.81
CA GLU A 124 2.52 -20.22 -9.92
C GLU A 124 1.64 -21.13 -10.79
N PRO A 125 2.23 -21.91 -11.73
CA PRO A 125 1.48 -22.98 -12.35
C PRO A 125 1.00 -23.93 -11.25
N PRO A 126 -0.26 -24.40 -11.29
CA PRO A 126 -0.80 -25.24 -10.23
C PRO A 126 0.10 -26.47 -10.06
N SER A 127 0.62 -26.62 -8.84
CA SER A 127 1.40 -27.78 -8.44
C SER A 127 0.67 -29.07 -8.87
N PRO A 128 1.35 -30.09 -9.45
CA PRO A 128 0.70 -31.29 -9.99
C PRO A 128 -0.07 -32.16 -8.98
N CYS A 129 -0.07 -31.81 -7.70
CA CYS A 129 -0.45 -32.67 -6.59
C CYS A 129 -1.76 -32.30 -5.88
N HIS A 130 -2.74 -31.65 -6.52
CA HIS A 130 -4.12 -31.67 -6.00
C HIS A 130 -5.17 -31.62 -7.12
N LYS A 131 -5.59 -32.79 -7.61
CA LYS A 131 -6.83 -32.93 -8.39
C LYS A 131 -8.02 -32.92 -7.44
N SER A 132 -8.41 -31.76 -6.96
CA SER A 132 -9.73 -31.56 -6.33
C SER A 132 -10.76 -31.23 -7.42
N PRO A 133 -12.00 -31.74 -7.35
CA PRO A 133 -13.04 -31.40 -8.32
C PRO A 133 -13.28 -29.89 -8.33
N GLN A 134 -13.22 -29.30 -9.52
CA GLN A 134 -13.34 -27.87 -9.75
C GLN A 134 -14.76 -27.37 -9.43
N THR A 135 -14.88 -26.70 -8.29
CA THR A 135 -15.85 -25.62 -8.06
C THR A 135 -15.22 -24.61 -7.11
N SER A 136 -14.16 -23.94 -7.55
CA SER A 136 -13.69 -22.73 -6.91
C SER A 136 -14.61 -21.56 -7.30
N PRO A 137 -15.08 -20.73 -6.34
CA PRO A 137 -15.80 -19.51 -6.68
C PRO A 137 -14.91 -18.56 -7.50
N PRO A 138 -15.49 -17.61 -8.24
CA PRO A 138 -14.70 -16.64 -9.00
C PRO A 138 -13.72 -15.90 -8.06
N PRO A 139 -12.51 -15.59 -8.53
CA PRO A 139 -11.54 -14.85 -7.73
C PRO A 139 -12.19 -13.54 -7.26
N SER A 140 -12.13 -13.30 -5.95
CA SER A 140 -12.56 -12.06 -5.35
C SER A 140 -11.79 -10.88 -6.00
N PRO A 141 -12.43 -9.76 -6.36
CA PRO A 141 -11.83 -8.78 -7.27
C PRO A 141 -10.66 -7.92 -6.72
N GLN A 142 -9.97 -8.30 -5.64
CA GLN A 142 -9.04 -7.41 -4.93
C GLN A 142 -7.88 -8.07 -4.16
N THR A 143 -7.39 -9.25 -4.57
CA THR A 143 -6.07 -9.71 -4.12
C THR A 143 -5.01 -9.21 -5.09
N HIS A 144 -4.65 -7.92 -5.00
CA HIS A 144 -3.36 -7.50 -5.49
C HIS A 144 -2.32 -8.23 -4.65
N SER A 145 -1.77 -9.32 -5.18
CA SER A 145 -0.63 -9.98 -4.58
C SER A 145 0.47 -8.92 -4.44
N HIS A 146 0.77 -8.51 -3.20
CA HIS A 146 1.87 -7.60 -2.89
C HIS A 146 3.24 -8.26 -3.09
N ARG A 147 3.29 -9.38 -3.83
CA ARG A 147 4.46 -10.24 -3.94
C ARG A 147 5.31 -9.82 -5.11
N VAL A 148 6.61 -9.77 -4.83
CA VAL A 148 7.68 -9.42 -5.75
C VAL A 148 8.27 -10.73 -6.26
N CYS A 149 8.65 -10.80 -7.54
CA CYS A 149 9.27 -12.02 -8.09
C CYS A 149 10.57 -12.38 -7.33
N GLU A 150 10.87 -13.68 -7.25
CA GLU A 150 11.98 -14.20 -6.45
C GLU A 150 13.33 -13.58 -6.85
N GLU A 151 13.59 -13.42 -8.16
CA GLU A 151 14.82 -12.79 -8.65
C GLU A 151 15.02 -11.39 -8.08
N GLN A 152 13.95 -10.58 -8.01
CA GLN A 152 14.04 -9.24 -7.47
C GLN A 152 14.14 -9.26 -5.95
N LEU A 153 13.46 -10.17 -5.26
CA LEU A 153 13.60 -10.34 -3.80
C LEU A 153 15.05 -10.62 -3.39
N LEU A 154 15.78 -11.47 -4.13
CA LEU A 154 17.18 -11.76 -3.87
C LEU A 154 18.06 -10.50 -3.94
N LYS A 155 17.85 -9.65 -4.95
CA LYS A 155 18.56 -8.36 -5.08
C LYS A 155 18.23 -7.42 -3.91
N GLU A 156 16.97 -7.38 -3.47
CA GLU A 156 16.57 -6.56 -2.33
C GLU A 156 17.15 -7.07 -1.00
N TYR A 157 17.30 -8.39 -0.84
CA TYR A 157 17.97 -8.98 0.33
C TYR A 157 19.42 -8.54 0.43
N GLU A 158 20.17 -8.58 -0.68
CA GLU A 158 21.55 -8.09 -0.73
C GLU A 158 21.63 -6.60 -0.40
N LEU A 159 20.75 -5.79 -0.98
CA LEU A 159 20.69 -4.35 -0.74
C LEU A 159 20.46 -4.03 0.76
N VAL A 160 19.47 -4.65 1.38
CA VAL A 160 19.12 -4.38 2.78
C VAL A 160 20.14 -4.97 3.76
N GLN A 161 20.76 -6.11 3.42
CA GLN A 161 21.87 -6.69 4.19
C GLN A 161 23.05 -5.73 4.28
N ASN A 162 23.43 -5.11 3.16
CA ASN A 162 24.49 -4.10 3.16
C ASN A 162 24.16 -2.91 4.09
N ALA A 163 22.89 -2.49 4.15
CA ALA A 163 22.47 -1.40 5.02
C ALA A 163 22.61 -1.73 6.50
N PHE A 164 22.00 -2.82 7.00
CA PHE A 164 22.06 -3.14 8.44
C PHE A 164 23.39 -3.77 8.88
N PHE A 165 24.22 -4.28 7.97
CA PHE A 165 25.61 -4.61 8.31
C PHE A 165 26.49 -3.36 8.44
N THR A 166 26.14 -2.28 7.74
CA THR A 166 26.82 -0.97 7.88
C THR A 166 26.41 -0.28 9.17
N ASP A 167 25.13 -0.25 9.51
CA ASP A 167 24.63 0.22 10.80
C ASP A 167 23.55 -0.73 11.36
N PRO A 168 23.91 -1.61 12.31
CA PRO A 168 22.97 -2.56 12.90
C PRO A 168 21.89 -1.89 13.76
N ASN A 169 22.09 -0.64 14.19
CA ASN A 169 21.09 0.09 14.99
C ASN A 169 20.02 0.77 14.13
N ASP A 170 20.22 0.82 12.81
CA ASP A 170 19.26 1.39 11.89
C ASP A 170 18.04 0.49 11.72
N GLN A 171 16.93 0.90 12.32
CA GLN A 171 15.70 0.13 12.28
C GLN A 171 15.04 0.11 10.90
N SER A 172 15.30 1.10 10.04
CA SER A 172 14.62 1.25 8.76
C SER A 172 14.90 0.07 7.83
N ALA A 173 16.18 -0.32 7.74
CA ALA A 173 16.61 -1.50 7.01
C ALA A 173 15.99 -2.78 7.59
N TRP A 174 15.94 -2.93 8.92
CA TRP A 174 15.31 -4.09 9.56
C TRP A 174 13.79 -4.19 9.30
N PHE A 175 13.07 -3.07 9.32
CA PHE A 175 11.65 -3.04 8.99
C PHE A 175 11.41 -3.40 7.51
N TYR A 176 12.27 -2.92 6.61
CA TYR A 176 12.22 -3.27 5.20
C TYR A 176 12.54 -4.75 4.96
N TYR A 177 13.58 -5.28 5.61
CA TYR A 177 13.93 -6.70 5.58
C TYR A 177 12.77 -7.58 6.07
N ARG A 178 12.11 -7.19 7.17
CA ARG A 178 10.91 -7.88 7.67
C ARG A 178 9.77 -7.84 6.66
N TRP A 179 9.63 -6.78 5.88
CA TRP A 179 8.65 -6.71 4.80
C TRP A 179 9.01 -7.65 3.65
N LEU A 180 10.28 -7.74 3.24
CA LEU A 180 10.76 -8.67 2.20
C LEU A 180 10.52 -10.15 2.54
N LEU A 181 10.69 -10.53 3.81
CA LEU A 181 10.36 -11.87 4.30
C LEU A 181 8.86 -12.21 4.12
N GLY A 182 8.04 -11.20 3.85
CA GLY A 182 6.62 -11.33 3.63
C GLY A 182 5.86 -11.70 4.91
N ARG A 183 4.55 -11.78 4.75
CA ARG A 183 3.69 -12.53 5.67
C ARG A 183 2.94 -13.53 4.81
N ALA A 184 2.85 -14.78 5.25
CA ALA A 184 1.97 -15.73 4.61
C ALA A 184 0.56 -15.10 4.53
N GLU A 185 0.02 -14.97 3.31
CA GLU A 185 -1.38 -14.61 3.15
C GLU A 185 -2.20 -15.71 3.80
N ARG A 186 -2.86 -15.38 4.91
CA ARG A 186 -3.75 -16.32 5.58
C ARG A 186 -5.07 -16.30 4.82
N GLU A 187 -5.29 -17.34 4.02
CA GLU A 187 -6.60 -17.61 3.44
C GLU A 187 -7.67 -17.64 4.56
N GLU A 188 -8.87 -17.15 4.25
CA GLU A 188 -10.00 -17.34 5.16
C GLU A 188 -10.36 -18.83 5.16
N MET A 189 -10.04 -19.51 6.25
CA MET A 189 -10.27 -20.95 6.35
C MET A 189 -10.87 -21.29 7.70
N ILE A 190 -11.67 -22.36 7.71
CA ILE A 190 -12.08 -23.01 8.94
C ILE A 190 -10.86 -23.78 9.47
N SER A 191 -10.32 -23.31 10.58
CA SER A 191 -9.15 -23.90 11.23
C SER A 191 -9.51 -25.12 12.09
N CYS A 192 -10.73 -25.14 12.63
CA CYS A 192 -11.19 -26.21 13.51
C CYS A 192 -12.72 -26.27 13.54
N VAL A 193 -13.27 -27.48 13.64
CA VAL A 193 -14.69 -27.73 13.95
C VAL A 193 -14.73 -28.67 15.15
N TYR A 194 -15.46 -28.27 16.19
CA TYR A 194 -15.68 -29.06 17.39
C TYR A 194 -17.17 -29.33 17.56
N VAL A 195 -17.53 -30.57 17.91
CA VAL A 195 -18.91 -30.99 18.12
C VAL A 195 -19.02 -31.61 19.51
N SER A 196 -19.84 -31.00 20.36
CA SER A 196 -20.21 -31.55 21.66
C SER A 196 -21.60 -32.15 21.58
N ARG A 197 -21.70 -33.46 21.79
CA ARG A 197 -23.00 -34.14 21.89
C ARG A 197 -23.71 -33.79 23.18
N ASP A 198 -22.98 -33.74 24.29
CA ASP A 198 -23.54 -33.47 25.63
C ASP A 198 -24.11 -32.06 25.73
N GLU A 199 -23.51 -31.08 25.03
CA GLU A 199 -24.01 -29.70 25.00
C GLU A 199 -24.90 -29.38 23.79
N GLU A 200 -25.08 -30.33 22.87
CA GLU A 200 -25.77 -30.16 21.57
C GLU A 200 -25.26 -28.93 20.79
N ARG A 201 -23.93 -28.79 20.71
CA ARG A 201 -23.28 -27.61 20.13
C ARG A 201 -22.22 -27.96 19.11
N VAL A 202 -22.14 -27.13 18.07
CA VAL A 202 -21.03 -27.08 17.13
C VAL A 202 -20.32 -25.75 17.34
N ALA A 203 -19.00 -25.78 17.48
CA ALA A 203 -18.15 -24.61 17.52
C ALA A 203 -17.20 -24.64 16.31
N VAL A 204 -17.06 -23.52 15.61
CA VAL A 204 -16.21 -23.38 14.43
C VAL A 204 -15.20 -22.28 14.69
N ALA A 205 -13.91 -22.60 14.51
CA ALA A 205 -12.83 -21.64 14.59
C ALA A 205 -12.29 -21.29 13.20
N PHE A 206 -11.99 -20.02 12.97
CA PHE A 206 -11.50 -19.48 11.70
C PHE A 206 -10.05 -18.97 11.82
N SER A 207 -9.32 -18.95 10.71
CA SER A 207 -7.94 -18.43 10.63
C SER A 207 -7.82 -16.93 10.89
N ARG A 208 -8.93 -16.20 10.75
CA ARG A 208 -9.11 -14.78 11.07
C ARG A 208 -10.51 -14.52 11.63
N PRO A 209 -10.75 -13.42 12.37
CA PRO A 209 -12.08 -13.07 12.81
C PRO A 209 -13.03 -12.82 11.63
N VAL A 210 -14.12 -13.59 11.56
CA VAL A 210 -15.15 -13.47 10.52
C VAL A 210 -16.48 -13.05 11.14
N ASN A 211 -17.37 -12.52 10.33
CA ASN A 211 -18.78 -12.39 10.67
C ASN A 211 -19.55 -13.56 10.07
N ALA A 212 -19.74 -14.64 10.85
CA ALA A 212 -20.39 -15.87 10.38
C ALA A 212 -21.81 -15.63 9.83
N GLN A 213 -22.50 -14.60 10.32
CA GLN A 213 -23.84 -14.23 9.88
C GLN A 213 -23.84 -13.61 8.47
N SER A 214 -22.75 -12.95 8.06
CA SER A 214 -22.64 -12.36 6.72
C SER A 214 -22.01 -13.30 5.69
N VAL A 215 -21.17 -14.25 6.09
CA VAL A 215 -20.51 -15.19 5.17
C VAL A 215 -21.36 -16.42 4.82
N GLY A 216 -22.53 -16.60 5.45
CA GLY A 216 -23.47 -17.66 5.12
C GLY A 216 -22.99 -19.06 5.52
N LEU A 217 -22.47 -19.21 6.75
CA LEU A 217 -21.96 -20.50 7.25
C LEU A 217 -23.10 -21.55 7.36
N LEU A 218 -22.94 -22.69 6.69
CA LEU A 218 -23.91 -23.78 6.66
C LEU A 218 -23.41 -24.98 7.46
N LEU A 219 -24.27 -25.55 8.31
CA LEU A 219 -24.04 -26.86 8.91
C LEU A 219 -24.77 -27.92 8.08
N VAL A 220 -24.06 -28.96 7.64
CA VAL A 220 -24.64 -30.12 6.95
C VAL A 220 -24.31 -31.36 7.76
N LEU A 221 -25.34 -32.09 8.19
CA LEU A 221 -25.20 -33.38 8.88
C LEU A 221 -25.85 -34.45 8.01
N ASP A 222 -25.14 -35.56 7.76
CA ASP A 222 -25.59 -36.68 6.94
C ASP A 222 -26.15 -36.26 5.55
N GLY A 223 -25.51 -35.25 4.94
CA GLY A 223 -25.90 -34.71 3.64
C GLY A 223 -27.14 -33.79 3.67
N GLN A 224 -27.72 -33.53 4.84
CA GLN A 224 -28.87 -32.64 5.01
C GLN A 224 -28.48 -31.33 5.72
N PRO A 225 -28.85 -30.16 5.15
CA PRO A 225 -28.59 -28.87 5.79
C PRO A 225 -29.39 -28.75 7.09
N GLN A 226 -28.71 -28.30 8.14
CA GLN A 226 -29.29 -28.11 9.46
C GLN A 226 -29.56 -26.63 9.71
N ARG A 227 -30.72 -26.34 10.28
CA ARG A 227 -31.07 -24.98 10.71
C ARG A 227 -30.41 -24.70 12.05
N VAL A 228 -29.33 -23.93 12.03
CA VAL A 228 -28.57 -23.51 13.22
C VAL A 228 -28.51 -22.00 13.35
N GLU A 229 -28.34 -21.52 14.57
CA GLU A 229 -28.06 -20.11 14.86
C GLU A 229 -26.60 -19.97 15.27
N TRP A 230 -25.81 -19.33 14.41
CA TRP A 230 -24.41 -19.00 14.70
C TRP A 230 -24.33 -17.78 15.61
N ARG A 231 -23.60 -17.93 16.71
CA ARG A 231 -23.43 -16.89 17.73
C ARG A 231 -21.98 -16.81 18.15
N SER A 232 -21.44 -15.60 18.20
CA SER A 232 -20.08 -15.41 18.69
C SER A 232 -20.01 -15.66 20.20
N VAL A 233 -18.79 -15.91 20.70
CA VAL A 233 -18.51 -16.13 22.13
C VAL A 233 -19.02 -14.98 23.01
N HIS A 234 -19.09 -13.75 22.46
CA HIS A 234 -19.66 -12.60 23.17
C HIS A 234 -20.67 -11.84 22.28
N PRO A 235 -21.91 -11.56 22.76
CA PRO A 235 -22.99 -10.94 21.98
C PRO A 235 -22.71 -9.57 21.33
N ARG A 236 -21.58 -8.95 21.64
CA ARG A 236 -21.18 -7.62 21.13
C ARG A 236 -20.20 -7.74 19.95
N PHE A 237 -19.59 -8.90 19.76
CA PHE A 237 -18.61 -9.11 18.70
C PHE A 237 -19.31 -9.57 17.42
N LYS A 238 -19.36 -8.65 16.45
CA LYS A 238 -19.81 -8.93 15.08
C LYS A 238 -18.79 -9.74 14.28
N HIS A 239 -17.50 -9.61 14.60
CA HIS A 239 -16.43 -10.42 14.02
C HIS A 239 -15.76 -11.21 15.13
N SER A 240 -15.67 -12.52 14.97
CA SER A 240 -15.10 -13.42 15.97
C SER A 240 -14.30 -14.52 15.27
N PRO A 241 -13.16 -14.97 15.84
CA PRO A 241 -12.47 -16.14 15.35
C PRO A 241 -13.21 -17.44 15.68
N VAL A 242 -14.19 -17.41 16.60
CA VAL A 242 -14.97 -18.58 17.01
C VAL A 242 -16.47 -18.26 17.01
N TRP A 243 -17.26 -19.16 16.45
CA TRP A 243 -18.72 -19.09 16.33
C TRP A 243 -19.37 -20.41 16.72
#